data_AF-A0A817JN97-F1
#
_entry.id   AF-A0A817JN97-F1
#
_cell.length_a   1.000
_cell.length_b   1.000
_cell.length_c   1.000
_cell.angle_alpha   90.00
_cell.angle_beta   90.00
_cell.angle_gamma   90.00
#
_symmetry.space_group_name_H-M   'P 1'
#
loop_
_entity.id
_entity.type
_entity.pdbx_description
1 polymer ?
#
loop_
_entity_poly.entity_id
_entity_poly.type
_entity_poly.pdbx_seq_one_letter_code
_entity_poly.pdbx_strand_id
1 'polypeptide(L)'
;MESYKGLLDHVNSIGRDNNARVGNIFILLSTFVGGPRFMSKLYQNNMAMVWKFGRPDLLITFICNPKWEEIKSQLKPFQNSSDRPDLITGVFRLKLRVFLNDIVQRKIFGEILAYIYVVEHQKCGLSHSHCLFTLSNEDKIKTADNVDNIISAELPDRYVQSELYSVILRQNIHGPCGRLNPKSICMVEGSCSKNFPKAFCNETDVSTDGYPIYRRRNNSNETHFKRNNIQVDNRFVVPYNSLLSLKYNAHINVELCSTGKASKYINKYITKGYDCARIGVQVNSNNNVEKIVDYDEIKQYLNCRYISSQEAAWHLQNFPIHCQSQNVVMLSIHLKDGQSIFFEENQAKTAFRQESAACTTLTAYLDLNVSDSSAQ
;
A
#
# COMPACT_ATOMS: atom_id res chain seq x y z
N MET A 1 21.56 3.96 -4.77
CA MET A 1 21.72 5.40 -5.04
C MET A 1 21.29 5.63 -6.48
N GLU A 2 20.16 6.30 -6.74
CA GLU A 2 20.00 6.92 -8.07
C GLU A 2 21.16 7.90 -8.17
N SER A 3 22.16 7.59 -8.99
CA SER A 3 23.27 8.52 -9.14
C SER A 3 22.67 9.81 -9.72
N TYR A 4 22.94 10.95 -9.08
CA TYR A 4 22.50 12.26 -9.58
C TYR A 4 22.86 12.47 -11.05
N LYS A 5 23.86 11.74 -11.56
CA LYS A 5 24.23 11.62 -12.96
C LYS A 5 23.06 11.20 -13.87
N GLY A 6 22.29 10.18 -13.51
CA GLY A 6 21.15 9.72 -14.33
C GLY A 6 19.99 10.72 -14.38
N LEU A 7 19.76 11.45 -13.28
CA LEU A 7 18.82 12.57 -13.26
C LEU A 7 19.33 13.75 -14.09
N LEU A 8 20.62 14.08 -13.97
CA LEU A 8 21.28 15.10 -14.79
C LEU A 8 21.16 14.75 -16.28
N ASP A 9 21.40 13.50 -16.65
CA ASP A 9 21.29 13.01 -18.03
C ASP A 9 19.85 13.17 -18.56
N HIS A 10 18.85 12.86 -17.73
CA HIS A 10 17.44 13.07 -18.06
C HIS A 10 17.08 14.56 -18.23
N VAL A 11 17.49 15.42 -17.28
CA VAL A 11 17.25 16.87 -17.36
C VAL A 11 17.98 17.48 -18.58
N ASN A 12 19.19 17.02 -18.88
CA ASN A 12 19.94 17.39 -20.07
C ASN A 12 19.31 16.87 -21.37
N SER A 13 18.59 15.75 -21.34
CA SER A 13 17.75 15.28 -22.45
C SER A 13 16.57 16.21 -22.68
N ILE A 14 15.85 16.59 -21.61
CA ILE A 14 14.73 17.53 -21.69
C ILE A 14 15.18 18.88 -22.26
N GLY A 15 16.34 19.38 -21.84
CA GLY A 15 16.94 20.60 -22.41
C GLY A 15 17.19 20.46 -23.91
N ARG A 16 17.81 19.34 -24.34
CA ARG A 16 18.06 19.04 -25.76
C ARG A 16 16.77 18.94 -26.58
N ASP A 17 15.77 18.22 -26.09
CA ASP A 17 14.49 18.02 -26.80
C ASP A 17 13.71 19.32 -26.98
N ASN A 18 13.89 20.30 -26.08
CA ASN A 18 13.24 21.60 -26.14
C ASN A 18 14.11 22.69 -26.80
N ASN A 19 15.28 22.32 -27.34
CA ASN A 19 16.29 23.23 -27.88
C ASN A 19 16.61 24.37 -26.90
N ALA A 20 16.82 24.00 -25.64
CA ALA A 20 16.88 24.88 -24.49
C ALA A 20 18.06 24.55 -23.57
N ARG A 21 18.64 25.58 -22.94
CA ARG A 21 19.70 25.41 -21.94
C ARG A 21 19.08 25.02 -20.60
N VAL A 22 19.66 24.03 -19.91
CA VAL A 22 19.24 23.68 -18.53
C VAL A 22 19.65 24.79 -17.58
N GLY A 23 18.68 25.34 -16.85
CA GLY A 23 18.87 26.36 -15.83
C GLY A 23 19.05 25.77 -14.44
N ASN A 24 18.38 26.35 -13.44
CA ASN A 24 18.49 25.88 -12.06
C ASN A 24 17.80 24.52 -11.85
N ILE A 25 18.41 23.66 -11.03
CA ILE A 25 17.88 22.34 -10.70
C ILE A 25 17.55 22.29 -9.20
N PHE A 26 16.26 22.24 -8.86
CA PHE A 26 15.79 22.05 -7.48
C PHE A 26 15.30 20.63 -7.28
N ILE A 27 15.87 19.93 -6.30
CA ILE A 27 15.64 18.50 -6.06
C ILE A 27 15.08 18.30 -4.65
N LEU A 28 13.91 17.68 -4.52
CA LEU A 28 13.33 17.30 -3.25
C LEU A 28 13.97 16.03 -2.70
N LEU A 29 14.23 16.02 -1.39
CA LEU A 29 14.83 14.90 -0.69
C LEU A 29 13.85 13.72 -0.54
N SER A 30 14.40 12.53 -0.30
CA SER A 30 13.62 11.31 -0.02
C SER A 30 12.86 11.35 1.30
N THR A 31 13.08 12.37 2.13
CA THR A 31 12.33 12.66 3.36
C THR A 31 11.00 13.37 3.09
N PHE A 32 10.80 13.92 1.88
CA PHE A 32 9.55 14.55 1.49
C PHE A 32 8.47 13.49 1.19
N VAL A 33 7.55 13.30 2.14
CA VAL A 33 6.48 12.29 2.06
C VAL A 33 5.65 12.49 0.79
N GLY A 34 5.50 11.42 0.02
CA GLY A 34 4.75 11.41 -1.24
C GLY A 34 5.54 11.90 -2.47
N GLY A 35 6.78 12.36 -2.33
CA GLY A 35 7.67 12.64 -3.46
C GLY A 35 8.20 11.36 -4.14
N PRO A 36 8.82 11.45 -5.33
CA PRO A 36 9.20 10.29 -6.14
C PRO A 36 10.28 9.50 -5.42
N ARG A 37 11.27 10.21 -4.86
CA ARG A 37 12.36 9.61 -4.10
C ARG A 37 11.87 8.96 -2.80
N PHE A 38 10.84 9.52 -2.17
CA PHE A 38 10.21 8.88 -1.02
C PHE A 38 9.53 7.56 -1.43
N MET A 39 8.75 7.57 -2.52
CA MET A 39 8.11 6.35 -3.04
C MET A 39 9.14 5.29 -3.49
N SER A 40 10.20 5.70 -4.18
CA SER A 40 11.31 4.83 -4.58
C SER A 40 12.04 4.25 -3.36
N LYS A 41 12.28 5.05 -2.32
CA LYS A 41 12.85 4.58 -1.05
C LYS A 41 11.98 3.52 -0.40
N LEU A 42 10.66 3.75 -0.32
CA LEU A 42 9.73 2.76 0.23
C LEU A 42 9.78 1.43 -0.53
N TYR A 43 9.83 1.49 -1.86
CA TYR A 43 9.95 0.29 -2.69
C TYR A 43 11.26 -0.46 -2.43
N GLN A 44 12.39 0.26 -2.39
CA GLN A 44 13.69 -0.34 -2.11
C GLN A 44 13.74 -0.99 -0.73
N ASN A 45 13.21 -0.29 0.28
CA ASN A 45 13.07 -0.83 1.63
C ASN A 45 12.23 -2.11 1.66
N ASN A 46 11.08 -2.12 0.96
CA ASN A 46 10.24 -3.32 0.86
C ASN A 46 11.00 -4.48 0.22
N MET A 47 11.76 -4.22 -0.85
CA MET A 47 12.58 -5.26 -1.51
C MET A 47 13.67 -5.80 -0.59
N ALA A 48 14.30 -4.95 0.23
CA ALA A 48 15.28 -5.38 1.23
C ALA A 48 14.63 -6.29 2.28
N MET A 49 13.42 -5.96 2.75
CA MET A 49 12.66 -6.81 3.66
C MET A 49 12.29 -8.16 3.02
N VAL A 50 11.85 -8.15 1.76
CA VAL A 50 11.55 -9.38 1.01
C VAL A 50 12.79 -10.25 0.82
N TRP A 51 13.95 -9.62 0.61
CA TRP A 51 15.22 -10.34 0.50
C TRP A 51 15.63 -10.98 1.83
N LYS A 52 15.47 -10.27 2.96
CA LYS A 52 15.88 -10.75 4.29
C LYS A 52 14.92 -11.78 4.89
N PHE A 53 13.61 -11.52 4.83
CA PHE A 53 12.59 -12.31 5.53
C PHE A 53 11.79 -13.23 4.59
N GLY A 54 12.02 -13.12 3.28
CA GLY A 54 11.23 -13.82 2.28
C GLY A 54 10.00 -13.05 1.82
N ARG A 55 9.29 -13.64 0.86
CA ARG A 55 8.10 -13.03 0.25
C ARG A 55 6.96 -12.94 1.28
N PRO A 56 6.12 -11.89 1.20
CA PRO A 56 4.89 -11.84 1.96
C PRO A 56 3.98 -13.01 1.58
N ASP A 57 3.28 -13.55 2.55
CA ASP A 57 2.37 -14.67 2.38
C ASP A 57 0.91 -14.21 2.32
N LEU A 58 0.56 -13.18 3.10
CA LEU A 58 -0.79 -12.63 3.16
C LEU A 58 -0.82 -11.17 2.71
N LEU A 59 -1.78 -10.86 1.84
CA LEU A 59 -2.25 -9.51 1.57
C LEU A 59 -3.62 -9.33 2.22
N ILE A 60 -3.74 -8.38 3.15
CA ILE A 60 -5.01 -8.06 3.79
C ILE A 60 -5.41 -6.62 3.50
N THR A 61 -6.55 -6.45 2.85
CA THR A 61 -7.18 -5.14 2.69
C THR A 61 -8.23 -4.97 3.80
N PHE A 62 -8.06 -3.97 4.64
CA PHE A 62 -9.01 -3.61 5.70
C PHE A 62 -9.63 -2.25 5.39
N ILE A 63 -10.94 -2.23 5.11
CA ILE A 63 -11.68 -1.01 4.80
C ILE A 63 -12.47 -0.55 6.02
N CYS A 64 -12.40 0.75 6.33
CA CYS A 64 -13.18 1.35 7.40
C CYS A 64 -14.69 1.07 7.24
N ASN A 65 -15.37 0.73 8.34
CA ASN A 65 -16.82 0.68 8.35
C ASN A 65 -17.37 1.97 8.99
N PRO A 66 -18.01 2.86 8.23
CA PRO A 66 -18.57 4.12 8.76
C PRO A 66 -19.72 3.91 9.74
N LYS A 67 -20.25 2.68 9.84
CA LYS A 67 -21.37 2.32 10.72
C LYS A 67 -20.93 1.72 12.05
N TRP A 68 -19.63 1.75 12.37
CA TRP A 68 -19.14 1.41 13.69
C TRP A 68 -19.80 2.27 14.77
N GLU A 69 -20.07 1.67 15.92
CA GLU A 69 -20.81 2.32 17.00
C GLU A 69 -20.00 3.47 17.61
N GLU A 70 -18.67 3.34 17.62
CA GLU A 70 -17.73 4.38 18.03
C GLU A 70 -17.83 5.63 17.16
N ILE A 71 -18.25 5.50 15.89
CA ILE A 71 -18.51 6.64 15.00
C ILE A 71 -19.93 7.15 15.25
N LYS A 72 -20.93 6.27 15.20
CA LYS A 72 -22.35 6.65 15.29
C LYS A 72 -22.70 7.36 16.58
N SER A 73 -22.20 6.87 17.71
CA SER A 73 -22.43 7.46 19.04
C SER A 73 -21.91 8.89 19.19
N GLN A 74 -21.00 9.31 18.30
CA GLN A 74 -20.39 10.65 18.30
C GLN A 74 -20.99 11.60 17.26
N LEU A 75 -21.95 11.13 16.44
CA LEU A 75 -22.65 11.96 15.46
C LEU A 75 -23.75 12.78 16.14
N LYS A 76 -23.79 14.08 15.83
CA LYS A 76 -24.90 14.95 16.26
C LYS A 76 -26.18 14.65 15.45
N PRO A 77 -27.37 15.07 15.92
CA PRO A 77 -28.58 15.01 15.12
C PRO A 77 -28.36 15.58 13.71
N PHE A 78 -28.85 14.87 12.70
CA PHE A 78 -28.71 15.19 11.27
C PHE A 78 -27.29 15.09 10.66
N GLN A 79 -26.27 14.67 11.44
CA GLN A 79 -24.96 14.37 10.87
C GLN A 79 -24.89 12.93 10.37
N ASN A 80 -24.23 12.75 9.22
CA ASN A 80 -23.78 11.47 8.72
C ASN A 80 -22.28 11.29 8.99
N SER A 81 -21.81 10.05 8.92
CA SER A 81 -20.39 9.73 9.10
C SER A 81 -19.47 10.54 8.17
N SER A 82 -19.91 10.77 6.93
CA SER A 82 -19.15 11.52 5.92
C SER A 82 -18.89 12.98 6.31
N ASP A 83 -19.71 13.55 7.20
CA ASP A 83 -19.58 14.93 7.69
C ASP A 83 -18.49 15.05 8.78
N ARG A 84 -18.00 13.92 9.31
CA ARG A 84 -16.97 13.83 10.35
C ARG A 84 -15.79 12.97 9.92
N PRO A 85 -15.01 13.43 8.91
CA PRO A 85 -13.84 12.71 8.43
C PRO A 85 -12.77 12.52 9.52
N ASP A 86 -12.69 13.43 10.48
CA ASP A 86 -11.84 13.35 11.66
C ASP A 86 -12.16 12.13 12.53
N LEU A 87 -13.45 11.86 12.78
CA LEU A 87 -13.90 10.69 13.54
C LEU A 87 -13.65 9.40 12.77
N ILE A 88 -13.96 9.37 11.47
CA ILE A 88 -13.74 8.17 10.64
C ILE A 88 -12.26 7.78 10.68
N THR A 89 -11.38 8.74 10.41
CA THR A 89 -9.93 8.48 10.36
C THR A 89 -9.36 8.11 11.72
N GLY A 90 -9.78 8.80 12.79
CA GLY A 90 -9.37 8.48 14.16
C GLY A 90 -9.78 7.08 14.59
N VAL A 91 -11.06 6.71 14.41
CA VAL A 91 -11.56 5.37 14.75
C VAL A 91 -10.89 4.30 13.90
N PHE A 92 -10.75 4.53 12.58
CA PHE A 92 -10.05 3.60 11.70
C PHE A 92 -8.60 3.40 12.13
N ARG A 93 -7.88 4.46 12.48
CA ARG A 93 -6.49 4.38 12.96
C ARG A 93 -6.39 3.52 14.23
N LEU A 94 -7.30 3.69 15.18
CA LEU A 94 -7.34 2.88 16.40
C LEU A 94 -7.64 1.42 16.09
N LYS A 95 -8.65 1.14 15.25
CA LYS A 95 -8.97 -0.22 14.81
C LYS A 95 -7.81 -0.88 14.07
N LEU A 96 -7.10 -0.14 13.21
CA LEU A 96 -5.92 -0.61 12.49
C LEU A 96 -4.77 -0.98 13.46
N ARG A 97 -4.59 -0.23 14.55
CA ARG A 97 -3.60 -0.60 15.59
C ARG A 97 -3.96 -1.90 16.28
N VAL A 98 -5.23 -2.08 16.67
CA VAL A 98 -5.69 -3.33 17.30
C VAL A 98 -5.59 -4.50 16.30
N PHE A 99 -5.91 -4.24 15.03
CA PHE A 99 -5.81 -5.22 13.94
C PHE A 99 -4.37 -5.73 13.76
N LEU A 100 -3.40 -4.82 13.72
CA LEU A 100 -1.99 -5.20 13.68
C LEU A 100 -1.56 -5.95 14.94
N ASN A 101 -2.04 -5.54 16.12
CA ASN A 101 -1.74 -6.23 17.37
C ASN A 101 -2.30 -7.67 17.40
N ASP A 102 -3.51 -7.90 16.88
CA ASP A 102 -4.07 -9.25 16.79
C ASP A 102 -3.23 -10.14 15.88
N ILE A 103 -2.79 -9.62 14.74
CA ILE A 103 -2.01 -10.39 13.77
C ILE A 103 -0.59 -10.65 14.28
N VAL A 104 0.09 -9.61 14.77
CA VAL A 104 1.52 -9.69 15.09
C VAL A 104 1.76 -10.19 16.51
N GLN A 105 1.03 -9.68 17.50
CA GLN A 105 1.27 -10.00 18.91
C GLN A 105 0.44 -11.18 19.38
N ARG A 106 -0.83 -11.26 18.96
CA ARG A 106 -1.69 -12.40 19.30
C ARG A 106 -1.52 -13.58 18.33
N LYS A 107 -0.69 -13.43 17.30
CA LYS A 107 -0.28 -14.48 16.36
C LYS A 107 -1.45 -15.28 15.78
N ILE A 108 -2.55 -14.62 15.41
CA ILE A 108 -3.76 -15.32 14.89
C ILE A 108 -3.50 -16.12 13.61
N PHE A 109 -2.42 -15.82 12.90
CA PHE A 109 -1.96 -16.53 11.70
C PHE A 109 -0.61 -17.24 11.91
N GLY A 110 -0.14 -17.32 13.17
CA GLY A 110 1.22 -17.71 13.48
C GLY A 110 2.17 -16.52 13.62
N GLU A 111 3.47 -16.78 13.62
CA GLU A 111 4.52 -15.80 13.83
C GLU A 111 4.79 -14.94 12.60
N ILE A 112 4.77 -13.62 12.78
CA ILE A 112 5.05 -12.64 11.74
C ILE A 112 6.48 -12.13 11.88
N LEU A 113 7.31 -12.39 10.86
CA LEU A 113 8.70 -11.90 10.81
C LEU A 113 8.78 -10.44 10.37
N ALA A 114 7.90 -10.06 9.43
CA ALA A 114 7.87 -8.72 8.87
C ALA A 114 6.47 -8.35 8.39
N TYR A 115 6.13 -7.07 8.46
CA TYR A 115 4.93 -6.54 7.85
C TYR A 115 5.14 -5.14 7.27
N ILE A 116 4.36 -4.83 6.24
CA ILE A 116 4.33 -3.52 5.59
C ILE A 116 2.87 -3.15 5.44
N TYR A 117 2.49 -1.91 5.73
CA TYR A 117 1.17 -1.42 5.36
C TYR A 117 1.19 -0.03 4.74
N VAL A 118 0.20 0.22 3.90
CA VAL A 118 -0.13 1.56 3.39
C VAL A 118 -1.60 1.84 3.67
N VAL A 119 -1.90 3.06 4.11
CA VAL A 119 -3.26 3.59 4.20
C VAL A 119 -3.55 4.41 2.95
N GLU A 120 -4.61 4.05 2.25
CA GLU A 120 -5.07 4.75 1.07
C GLU A 120 -6.43 5.37 1.34
N HIS A 121 -6.68 6.50 0.70
CA HIS A 121 -7.95 7.20 0.72
C HIS A 121 -8.48 7.21 -0.71
N GLN A 122 -9.17 6.14 -1.10
CA GLN A 122 -9.74 6.04 -2.45
C GLN A 122 -10.80 7.12 -2.67
N LYS A 123 -11.04 7.47 -3.94
CA LYS A 123 -12.00 8.51 -4.39
C LYS A 123 -13.44 8.29 -3.90
N CYS A 124 -13.76 7.11 -3.36
CA CYS A 124 -15.06 6.77 -2.76
C CYS A 124 -15.14 7.03 -1.24
N GLY A 125 -14.09 7.57 -0.62
CA GLY A 125 -14.18 8.27 0.67
C GLY A 125 -14.31 7.39 1.90
N LEU A 126 -13.63 6.24 1.99
CA LEU A 126 -13.35 5.58 3.26
C LEU A 126 -11.87 5.21 3.32
N SER A 127 -11.20 5.48 4.44
CA SER A 127 -9.84 5.02 4.67
C SER A 127 -9.80 3.49 4.60
N HIS A 128 -8.83 2.96 3.88
CA HIS A 128 -8.52 1.54 3.87
C HIS A 128 -7.02 1.32 3.93
N SER A 129 -6.61 0.18 4.48
CA SER A 129 -5.22 -0.22 4.53
C SER A 129 -4.99 -1.46 3.70
N HIS A 130 -3.87 -1.51 2.97
CA HIS A 130 -3.33 -2.74 2.42
C HIS A 130 -2.13 -3.15 3.26
N CYS A 131 -2.21 -4.34 3.85
CA CYS A 131 -1.18 -4.88 4.73
C CYS A 131 -0.58 -6.14 4.11
N LEU A 132 0.73 -6.19 4.02
CA LEU A 132 1.52 -7.36 3.65
C LEU A 132 2.12 -7.97 4.91
N PHE A 133 1.98 -9.28 5.08
CA PHE A 133 2.55 -10.02 6.20
C PHE A 133 3.43 -11.16 5.70
N THR A 134 4.65 -11.23 6.23
CA THR A 134 5.60 -12.32 6.02
C THR A 134 5.62 -13.20 7.26
N LEU A 135 5.14 -14.43 7.12
CA LEU A 135 5.07 -15.43 8.18
C LEU A 135 6.42 -16.15 8.34
N SER A 136 6.64 -16.71 9.54
CA SER A 136 7.76 -17.59 9.86
C SER A 136 7.80 -18.81 8.94
N ASN A 137 8.94 -19.50 8.88
CA ASN A 137 9.07 -20.72 8.08
C ASN A 137 8.17 -21.86 8.58
N GLU A 138 7.91 -21.90 9.89
CA GLU A 138 7.09 -22.90 10.57
C GLU A 138 5.59 -22.68 10.27
N ASP A 139 5.18 -21.42 10.15
CA ASP A 139 3.78 -21.03 9.92
C ASP A 139 3.43 -20.81 8.44
N LYS A 140 4.30 -21.19 7.50
CA LYS A 140 4.06 -20.98 6.07
C LYS A 140 2.80 -21.69 5.58
N ILE A 141 1.97 -20.96 4.83
CA ILE A 141 0.74 -21.44 4.21
C ILE A 141 1.08 -22.12 2.88
N LYS A 142 1.21 -23.45 2.89
CA LYS A 142 1.70 -24.22 1.74
C LYS A 142 0.64 -25.08 1.05
N THR A 143 -0.35 -25.57 1.80
CA THR A 143 -1.37 -26.48 1.28
C THR A 143 -2.73 -25.80 1.16
N ALA A 144 -3.61 -26.39 0.34
CA ALA A 144 -5.01 -25.97 0.23
C ALA A 144 -5.70 -25.97 1.61
N ASP A 145 -5.43 -26.97 2.46
CA ASP A 145 -5.99 -27.03 3.82
C ASP A 145 -5.51 -25.87 4.70
N ASN A 146 -4.23 -25.49 4.61
CA ASN A 146 -3.72 -24.32 5.34
C ASN A 146 -4.42 -23.04 4.86
N VAL A 147 -4.65 -22.91 3.56
CA VAL A 147 -5.38 -21.78 2.98
C VAL A 147 -6.81 -21.76 3.52
N ASP A 148 -7.53 -22.88 3.44
CA ASP A 148 -8.93 -22.98 3.84
C ASP A 148 -9.15 -22.75 5.35
N ASN A 149 -8.15 -23.03 6.18
CA ASN A 149 -8.18 -22.71 7.62
C ASN A 149 -8.12 -21.20 7.92
N ILE A 150 -7.55 -20.41 7.00
CA ILE A 150 -7.31 -18.97 7.19
C ILE A 150 -8.29 -18.14 6.35
N ILE A 151 -8.54 -18.58 5.13
CA ILE A 151 -9.24 -17.84 4.08
C ILE A 151 -10.46 -18.65 3.64
N SER A 152 -11.64 -18.03 3.71
CA SER A 152 -12.85 -18.56 3.10
C SER A 152 -13.34 -17.64 2.00
N ALA A 153 -13.83 -18.24 0.92
CA ALA A 153 -14.55 -17.55 -0.14
C ALA A 153 -16.00 -18.05 -0.26
N GLU A 154 -16.54 -18.58 0.83
CA GLU A 154 -17.88 -19.15 0.92
C GLU A 154 -18.74 -18.36 1.92
N LEU A 155 -20.05 -18.33 1.68
CA LEU A 155 -21.00 -17.84 2.68
C LEU A 155 -20.99 -18.79 3.89
N PRO A 156 -20.90 -18.26 5.12
CA PRO A 156 -21.04 -19.07 6.33
C PRO A 156 -22.42 -19.71 6.41
N ASP A 157 -22.55 -20.77 7.20
CA ASP A 157 -23.86 -21.36 7.50
C ASP A 157 -24.74 -20.34 8.25
N ARG A 158 -25.93 -20.08 7.72
CA ARG A 158 -26.85 -19.06 8.24
C ARG A 158 -27.48 -19.39 9.59
N TYR A 159 -27.53 -20.66 9.96
CA TYR A 159 -28.14 -21.15 11.20
C TYR A 159 -27.08 -21.38 12.28
N VAL A 160 -25.91 -21.92 11.91
CA VAL A 160 -24.81 -22.19 12.84
C VAL A 160 -23.96 -20.95 13.09
N GLN A 161 -23.67 -20.15 12.05
CA GLN A 161 -22.80 -18.98 12.11
C GLN A 161 -23.53 -17.71 11.69
N SER A 162 -24.74 -17.50 12.23
CA SER A 162 -25.67 -16.44 11.82
C SER A 162 -25.07 -15.03 11.88
N GLU A 163 -24.25 -14.71 12.89
CA GLU A 163 -23.58 -13.42 13.01
C GLU A 163 -22.54 -13.20 11.92
N LEU A 164 -21.67 -14.19 11.69
CA LEU A 164 -20.67 -14.13 10.64
C LEU A 164 -21.34 -14.08 9.27
N TYR A 165 -22.38 -14.88 9.05
CA TYR A 165 -23.20 -14.84 7.82
C TYR A 165 -23.72 -13.43 7.55
N SER A 166 -24.31 -12.78 8.55
CA SER A 166 -24.79 -11.39 8.49
C SER A 166 -23.67 -10.41 8.12
N VAL A 167 -22.49 -10.55 8.72
CA VAL A 167 -21.32 -9.70 8.43
C VAL A 167 -20.84 -9.92 7.00
N ILE A 168 -20.62 -11.16 6.58
CA ILE A 168 -20.10 -11.48 5.25
C ILE A 168 -21.07 -11.04 4.16
N LEU A 169 -22.36 -11.33 4.32
CA LEU A 169 -23.40 -10.92 3.37
C LEU A 169 -23.45 -9.39 3.19
N ARG A 170 -23.23 -8.64 4.27
CA ARG A 170 -23.24 -7.18 4.27
C ARG A 170 -21.94 -6.57 3.76
N GLN A 171 -20.80 -7.07 4.22
CA GLN A 171 -19.50 -6.42 4.05
C GLN A 171 -18.69 -7.07 2.92
N ASN A 172 -18.68 -8.40 2.80
CA ASN A 172 -17.74 -9.15 1.97
C ASN A 172 -18.35 -9.78 0.71
N ILE A 173 -19.51 -9.30 0.27
CA ILE A 173 -20.05 -9.65 -1.04
C ILE A 173 -19.66 -8.57 -2.04
N HIS A 174 -19.02 -8.97 -3.13
CA HIS A 174 -18.77 -8.10 -4.26
C HIS A 174 -20.08 -7.43 -4.71
N GLY A 175 -20.02 -6.16 -5.11
CA GLY A 175 -21.22 -5.45 -5.56
C GLY A 175 -21.90 -6.22 -6.71
N PRO A 176 -23.22 -6.08 -6.88
CA PRO A 176 -23.82 -6.49 -8.15
C PRO A 176 -23.03 -5.80 -9.27
N CYS A 177 -22.58 -6.56 -10.25
CA CYS A 177 -21.82 -6.06 -11.39
C CYS A 177 -22.16 -6.91 -12.62
N GLY A 178 -21.52 -6.62 -13.75
CA GLY A 178 -21.81 -7.31 -15.00
C GLY A 178 -23.25 -7.03 -15.43
N ARG A 179 -23.96 -8.09 -15.81
CA ARG A 179 -25.37 -8.00 -16.21
C ARG A 179 -26.29 -7.49 -15.10
N LEU A 180 -25.95 -7.76 -13.83
CA LEU A 180 -26.78 -7.34 -12.68
C LEU A 180 -26.69 -5.83 -12.43
N ASN A 181 -25.55 -5.21 -12.75
CA ASN A 181 -25.39 -3.76 -12.66
C ASN A 181 -24.21 -3.28 -13.54
N PRO A 182 -24.47 -2.94 -14.82
CA PRO A 182 -23.44 -2.49 -15.76
C PRO A 182 -22.80 -1.15 -15.38
N LYS A 183 -23.44 -0.36 -14.51
CA LYS A 183 -22.95 0.97 -14.07
C LYS A 183 -22.01 0.90 -12.88
N SER A 184 -21.67 -0.29 -12.40
CA SER A 184 -20.76 -0.43 -11.25
C SER A 184 -19.37 0.07 -11.59
N ILE A 185 -18.71 0.71 -10.63
CA ILE A 185 -17.36 1.30 -10.80
C ILE A 185 -16.33 0.23 -11.22
N CYS A 186 -16.56 -1.04 -10.86
CA CYS A 186 -15.68 -2.14 -11.26
C CYS A 186 -15.81 -2.55 -12.73
N MET A 187 -16.82 -2.06 -13.47
CA MET A 187 -17.05 -2.42 -14.87
C MET A 187 -16.09 -1.65 -15.78
N VAL A 188 -15.33 -2.38 -16.57
CA VAL A 188 -14.39 -1.86 -17.56
C VAL A 188 -14.65 -2.62 -18.86
N GLU A 189 -14.94 -1.89 -19.94
CA GLU A 189 -15.19 -2.48 -21.27
C GLU A 189 -16.24 -3.60 -21.26
N GLY A 190 -17.32 -3.43 -20.48
CA GLY A 190 -18.42 -4.40 -20.39
C GLY A 190 -18.15 -5.62 -19.49
N SER A 191 -16.96 -5.73 -18.89
CA SER A 191 -16.61 -6.82 -17.97
C SER A 191 -16.21 -6.31 -16.59
N CYS A 192 -16.39 -7.12 -15.54
CA CYS A 192 -15.91 -6.75 -14.22
C CYS A 192 -14.39 -6.85 -14.18
N SER A 193 -13.69 -5.74 -13.87
CA SER A 193 -12.22 -5.68 -13.72
C SER A 193 -11.64 -6.63 -12.66
N LYS A 194 -12.48 -7.16 -11.77
CA LYS A 194 -12.11 -8.15 -10.74
C LYS A 194 -12.57 -9.57 -11.10
N ASN A 195 -13.13 -9.77 -12.29
CA ASN A 195 -13.62 -11.04 -12.83
C ASN A 195 -14.70 -11.68 -11.94
N PHE A 196 -15.65 -10.87 -11.46
CA PHE A 196 -16.85 -11.37 -10.79
C PHE A 196 -18.02 -11.50 -11.78
N PRO A 197 -18.90 -12.51 -11.61
CA PRO A 197 -18.82 -13.58 -10.61
C PRO A 197 -17.67 -14.57 -10.90
N LYS A 198 -17.06 -15.12 -9.84
CA LYS A 198 -16.03 -16.17 -9.95
C LYS A 198 -16.64 -17.50 -10.38
N ALA A 199 -15.83 -18.42 -10.88
CA ALA A 199 -16.29 -19.79 -11.10
C ALA A 199 -16.48 -20.53 -9.76
N PHE A 200 -17.39 -21.51 -9.74
CA PHE A 200 -17.44 -22.46 -8.63
C PHE A 200 -16.20 -23.37 -8.68
N CYS A 201 -15.73 -23.77 -7.51
CA CYS A 201 -14.58 -24.64 -7.35
C CYS A 201 -14.75 -25.46 -6.06
N ASN A 202 -14.65 -26.79 -6.14
CA ASN A 202 -14.94 -27.64 -4.98
C ASN A 202 -13.79 -27.68 -3.96
N GLU A 203 -12.57 -27.36 -4.39
CA GLU A 203 -11.34 -27.41 -3.60
C GLU A 203 -10.48 -26.20 -3.94
N THR A 204 -9.63 -25.78 -3.01
CA THR A 204 -8.71 -24.67 -3.25
C THR A 204 -7.53 -25.13 -4.11
N ASP A 205 -7.26 -24.44 -5.21
CA ASP A 205 -6.12 -24.69 -6.08
C ASP A 205 -5.03 -23.63 -5.89
N VAL A 206 -3.89 -24.08 -5.35
CA VAL A 206 -2.69 -23.28 -5.05
C VAL A 206 -1.61 -23.40 -6.13
N SER A 207 -1.84 -24.16 -7.21
CA SER A 207 -0.85 -24.41 -8.27
C SER A 207 -0.65 -23.26 -9.25
N THR A 208 -1.46 -22.20 -9.13
CA THR A 208 -1.41 -21.05 -10.03
C THR A 208 -0.20 -20.16 -9.75
N ASP A 209 0.43 -19.62 -10.80
CA ASP A 209 1.54 -18.64 -10.69
C ASP A 209 1.04 -17.22 -10.26
N GLY A 210 -0.11 -17.14 -9.59
CA GLY A 210 -0.82 -15.90 -9.24
C GLY A 210 -1.49 -15.99 -7.88
N TYR A 211 -2.74 -15.52 -7.76
CA TYR A 211 -3.57 -15.78 -6.59
C TYR A 211 -4.16 -17.19 -6.71
N PRO A 212 -4.30 -17.95 -5.60
CA PRO A 212 -5.01 -19.22 -5.60
C PRO A 212 -6.45 -19.09 -6.10
N ILE A 213 -6.97 -20.17 -6.65
CA ILE A 213 -8.41 -20.31 -6.89
C ILE A 213 -9.00 -20.89 -5.61
N TYR A 214 -9.61 -20.03 -4.79
CA TYR A 214 -10.24 -20.48 -3.54
C TYR A 214 -11.46 -21.35 -3.79
N ARG A 215 -11.66 -22.32 -2.89
CA ARG A 215 -12.89 -23.11 -2.81
C ARG A 215 -14.13 -22.22 -2.75
N ARG A 216 -15.06 -22.50 -3.65
CA ARG A 216 -16.38 -21.88 -3.81
C ARG A 216 -17.36 -22.97 -4.23
N ARG A 217 -17.89 -23.75 -3.28
CA ARG A 217 -18.83 -24.83 -3.60
C ARG A 217 -20.16 -24.28 -4.09
N ASN A 218 -20.78 -25.01 -5.00
CA ASN A 218 -22.12 -24.68 -5.47
C ASN A 218 -23.16 -25.29 -4.52
N ASN A 219 -23.67 -24.48 -3.61
CA ASN A 219 -24.76 -24.88 -2.72
C ASN A 219 -26.10 -24.56 -3.43
N SER A 220 -26.45 -25.34 -4.45
CA SER A 220 -27.62 -25.10 -5.32
C SER A 220 -28.96 -25.04 -4.59
N ASN A 221 -29.01 -25.43 -3.31
CA ASN A 221 -30.23 -25.49 -2.50
C ASN A 221 -30.43 -24.24 -1.63
N GLU A 222 -29.48 -23.30 -1.59
CA GLU A 222 -29.57 -22.10 -0.75
C GLU A 222 -29.68 -20.83 -1.60
N THR A 223 -30.79 -20.10 -1.42
CA THR A 223 -30.97 -18.76 -1.98
C THR A 223 -30.56 -17.72 -0.96
N HIS A 224 -29.54 -16.91 -1.31
CA HIS A 224 -29.11 -15.81 -0.45
C HIS A 224 -29.41 -14.48 -1.12
N PHE A 225 -29.88 -13.52 -0.34
CA PHE A 225 -30.26 -12.20 -0.83
C PHE A 225 -29.42 -11.13 -0.18
N LYS A 226 -28.73 -10.34 -0.99
CA LYS A 226 -28.14 -9.07 -0.55
C LYS A 226 -29.24 -8.01 -0.46
N ARG A 227 -28.90 -6.84 0.12
CA ARG A 227 -29.74 -5.63 0.06
C ARG A 227 -30.27 -5.41 -1.37
N ASN A 228 -31.54 -5.01 -1.46
CA ASN A 228 -32.33 -4.82 -2.69
C ASN A 228 -32.75 -6.12 -3.40
N ASN A 229 -32.91 -7.23 -2.67
CA ASN A 229 -33.35 -8.53 -3.18
C ASN A 229 -32.49 -9.08 -4.32
N ILE A 230 -31.20 -8.74 -4.32
CA ILE A 230 -30.26 -9.28 -5.31
C ILE A 230 -29.82 -10.66 -4.83
N GLN A 231 -30.15 -11.68 -5.62
CA GLN A 231 -29.68 -13.04 -5.35
C GLN A 231 -28.17 -13.11 -5.54
N VAL A 232 -27.49 -13.63 -4.52
CA VAL A 232 -26.04 -13.83 -4.50
C VAL A 232 -25.72 -15.24 -4.05
N ASP A 233 -24.54 -15.71 -4.41
CA ASP A 233 -24.01 -17.01 -4.03
C ASP A 233 -22.50 -16.91 -3.78
N ASN A 234 -21.85 -18.05 -3.54
CA ASN A 234 -20.41 -18.15 -3.28
C ASN A 234 -19.54 -17.55 -4.39
N ARG A 235 -20.03 -17.32 -5.60
CA ARG A 235 -19.25 -16.70 -6.69
C ARG A 235 -19.01 -15.21 -6.48
N PHE A 236 -19.79 -14.56 -5.63
CA PHE A 236 -19.69 -13.13 -5.32
C PHE A 236 -18.94 -12.83 -4.04
N VAL A 237 -18.60 -13.85 -3.23
CA VAL A 237 -17.90 -13.66 -1.96
C VAL A 237 -16.47 -13.20 -2.22
N VAL A 238 -16.07 -12.11 -1.58
CA VAL A 238 -14.68 -11.64 -1.54
C VAL A 238 -13.96 -12.44 -0.44
N PRO A 239 -12.80 -13.07 -0.72
CA PRO A 239 -12.08 -13.88 0.25
C PRO A 239 -11.89 -13.17 1.60
N TYR A 240 -12.11 -13.87 2.71
CA TYR A 240 -12.10 -13.26 4.04
C TYR A 240 -11.58 -14.23 5.09
N ASN A 241 -11.18 -13.69 6.24
CA ASN A 241 -10.94 -14.48 7.44
C ASN A 241 -12.11 -14.31 8.42
N SER A 242 -12.69 -15.43 8.87
CA SER A 242 -13.88 -15.45 9.71
C SER A 242 -13.71 -14.65 11.01
N LEU A 243 -12.59 -14.83 11.71
CA LEU A 243 -12.31 -14.16 12.98
C LEU A 243 -12.19 -12.65 12.80
N LEU A 244 -11.41 -12.20 11.82
CA LEU A 244 -11.20 -10.78 11.55
C LEU A 244 -12.49 -10.10 11.10
N SER A 245 -13.21 -10.69 10.14
CA SER A 245 -14.47 -10.13 9.66
C SER A 245 -15.48 -9.97 10.79
N LEU A 246 -15.64 -10.99 11.64
CA LEU A 246 -16.57 -10.93 12.77
C LEU A 246 -16.15 -9.87 13.79
N LYS A 247 -14.88 -9.88 14.23
CA LYS A 247 -14.36 -8.96 15.25
C LYS A 247 -14.46 -7.49 14.82
N TYR A 248 -14.10 -7.20 13.58
CA TYR A 248 -14.04 -5.82 13.08
C TYR A 248 -15.36 -5.38 12.44
N ASN A 249 -16.27 -6.31 12.13
CA ASN A 249 -17.54 -6.02 11.44
C ASN A 249 -17.33 -5.05 10.26
N ALA A 250 -16.41 -5.38 9.38
CA ALA A 250 -15.95 -4.51 8.30
C ALA A 250 -15.59 -5.33 7.07
N HIS A 251 -15.43 -4.67 5.92
CA HIS A 251 -14.94 -5.33 4.72
C HIS A 251 -13.44 -5.61 4.89
N ILE A 252 -13.11 -6.89 5.09
CA ILE A 252 -11.73 -7.37 5.19
C ILE A 252 -11.51 -8.41 4.09
N ASN A 253 -10.71 -8.08 3.09
CA ASN A 253 -10.27 -9.03 2.06
C ASN A 253 -8.95 -9.66 2.49
N VAL A 254 -8.86 -10.99 2.51
CA VAL A 254 -7.63 -11.73 2.84
C VAL A 254 -7.24 -12.58 1.65
N GLU A 255 -6.06 -12.32 1.09
CA GLU A 255 -5.54 -12.98 -0.10
C GLU A 255 -4.19 -13.62 0.18
N LEU A 256 -3.95 -14.83 -0.34
CA LEU A 256 -2.62 -15.45 -0.36
C LEU A 256 -1.77 -14.80 -1.46
N CYS A 257 -0.60 -14.28 -1.12
CA CYS A 257 0.26 -13.53 -2.04
C CYS A 257 1.71 -14.04 -2.15
N SER A 258 1.96 -15.28 -1.74
CA SER A 258 3.28 -15.92 -1.68
C SER A 258 3.94 -16.16 -3.06
N THR A 259 3.17 -16.11 -4.16
CA THR A 259 3.72 -16.29 -5.52
C THR A 259 4.57 -15.10 -5.97
N GLY A 260 5.58 -15.37 -6.81
CA GLY A 260 6.52 -14.34 -7.27
C GLY A 260 5.84 -13.18 -8.01
N LYS A 261 4.84 -13.48 -8.85
CA LYS A 261 4.06 -12.46 -9.56
C LYS A 261 3.18 -11.65 -8.62
N ALA A 262 2.49 -12.28 -7.67
CA ALA A 262 1.65 -11.59 -6.70
C ALA A 262 2.48 -10.65 -5.81
N SER A 263 3.58 -11.15 -5.24
CA SER A 263 4.47 -10.36 -4.38
C SER A 263 5.09 -9.17 -5.12
N LYS A 264 5.62 -9.36 -6.34
CA LYS A 264 6.19 -8.28 -7.15
C LYS A 264 5.13 -7.23 -7.51
N TYR A 265 3.95 -7.69 -7.92
CA TYR A 265 2.82 -6.82 -8.22
C TYR A 265 2.50 -5.99 -6.97
N ILE A 266 2.12 -6.61 -5.85
CA ILE A 266 1.62 -5.88 -4.70
C ILE A 266 2.63 -4.88 -4.15
N ASN A 267 3.91 -5.25 -4.06
CA ASN A 267 4.96 -4.34 -3.63
C ASN A 267 5.06 -3.10 -4.52
N LYS A 268 4.89 -3.24 -5.84
CA LYS A 268 4.80 -2.10 -6.76
C LYS A 268 3.54 -1.28 -6.53
N TYR A 269 2.40 -1.92 -6.23
CA TYR A 269 1.13 -1.22 -6.03
C TYR A 269 1.13 -0.36 -4.77
N ILE A 270 1.59 -0.90 -3.65
CA ILE A 270 1.64 -0.15 -2.38
C ILE A 270 2.66 1.01 -2.40
N THR A 271 3.57 1.03 -3.39
CA THR A 271 4.56 2.09 -3.57
C THR A 271 4.38 2.90 -4.86
N LYS A 272 3.27 2.75 -5.58
CA LYS A 272 3.03 3.41 -6.88
C LYS A 272 2.88 4.93 -6.76
N GLY A 273 2.54 5.44 -5.57
CA GLY A 273 2.29 6.86 -5.32
C GLY A 273 0.85 7.24 -5.63
N TYR A 274 0.57 8.54 -5.61
CA TYR A 274 -0.79 9.07 -5.72
C TYR A 274 -1.15 9.45 -7.17
N ASP A 275 -2.44 9.41 -7.49
CA ASP A 275 -2.94 10.00 -8.72
C ASP A 275 -2.69 11.52 -8.69
N CYS A 276 -1.92 12.03 -9.65
CA CYS A 276 -1.59 13.44 -9.77
C CYS A 276 -2.05 13.98 -11.12
N ALA A 277 -2.64 15.18 -11.12
CA ALA A 277 -2.84 15.96 -12.34
C ALA A 277 -1.66 16.92 -12.52
N ARG A 278 -1.01 16.87 -13.69
CA ARG A 278 0.07 17.80 -14.04
C ARG A 278 -0.53 19.04 -14.68
N ILE A 279 -0.39 20.19 -14.01
CA ILE A 279 -0.79 21.50 -14.56
C ILE A 279 0.49 22.25 -14.90
N GLY A 280 0.67 22.58 -16.18
CA GLY A 280 1.76 23.46 -16.63
C GLY A 280 1.27 24.88 -16.70
N VAL A 281 1.77 25.77 -15.84
CA VAL A 281 1.55 27.21 -15.97
C VAL A 281 2.62 27.78 -16.90
N GLN A 282 2.29 28.02 -18.16
CA GLN A 282 3.16 28.76 -19.08
C GLN A 282 2.90 30.26 -18.92
N VAL A 283 3.93 30.99 -18.48
CA VAL A 283 3.95 32.44 -18.58
C VAL A 283 4.46 32.78 -19.97
N ASN A 284 3.58 33.27 -20.85
CA ASN A 284 3.98 33.75 -22.18
C ASN A 284 4.90 34.97 -22.02
N SER A 285 6.20 34.73 -22.13
CA SER A 285 7.21 35.78 -22.15
C SER A 285 7.54 36.06 -23.62
N ASN A 286 7.00 37.15 -24.16
CA ASN A 286 7.18 37.57 -25.56
C ASN A 286 8.57 38.17 -25.85
N ASN A 287 9.66 37.52 -25.44
CA ASN A 287 11.00 38.00 -25.76
C ASN A 287 11.89 36.89 -26.32
N ASN A 288 12.61 37.20 -27.40
CA ASN A 288 13.65 36.40 -28.06
C ASN A 288 14.88 36.20 -27.14
N VAL A 289 14.68 35.62 -25.97
CA VAL A 289 15.75 35.21 -25.05
C VAL A 289 15.88 33.69 -25.19
N GLU A 290 17.12 33.18 -25.17
CA GLU A 290 17.41 31.74 -25.14
C GLU A 290 16.39 31.00 -24.26
N LYS A 291 15.76 29.95 -24.80
CA LYS A 291 14.89 29.09 -24.00
C LYS A 291 15.76 28.45 -22.91
N ILE A 292 15.57 28.88 -21.67
CA ILE A 292 16.14 28.24 -20.50
C ILE A 292 15.05 27.35 -19.90
N VAL A 293 15.36 26.07 -19.71
CA VAL A 293 14.50 25.13 -18.97
C VAL A 293 15.04 25.04 -17.55
N ASP A 294 14.38 25.73 -16.63
CA ASP A 294 14.58 25.50 -15.20
C ASP A 294 13.87 24.19 -14.80
N TYR A 295 14.61 23.29 -14.17
CA TYR A 295 14.07 22.05 -13.60
C TYR A 295 13.83 22.25 -12.11
N ASP A 296 12.66 22.76 -11.77
CA ASP A 296 12.30 23.02 -10.39
C ASP A 296 11.28 21.98 -9.91
N GLU A 297 11.71 20.99 -9.12
CA GLU A 297 10.76 20.04 -8.54
C GLU A 297 9.72 20.73 -7.68
N ILE A 298 10.04 21.78 -6.92
CA ILE A 298 9.08 22.49 -6.06
C ILE A 298 7.93 23.06 -6.92
N LYS A 299 8.27 23.71 -8.04
CA LYS A 299 7.26 24.20 -9.00
C LYS A 299 6.57 23.08 -9.77
N GLN A 300 7.25 21.96 -10.05
CA GLN A 300 6.61 20.76 -10.59
C GLN A 300 5.72 20.05 -9.56
N TYR A 301 5.92 20.30 -8.26
CA TYR A 301 5.11 19.85 -7.13
C TYR A 301 3.97 20.81 -6.78
N LEU A 302 3.80 21.95 -7.47
CA LEU A 302 2.50 22.63 -7.62
C LEU A 302 1.53 21.77 -8.48
N ASN A 303 1.52 20.47 -8.21
CA ASN A 303 0.55 19.51 -8.71
C ASN A 303 -0.72 19.69 -7.89
N CYS A 304 -1.83 19.96 -8.56
CA CYS A 304 -3.14 19.83 -7.93
C CYS A 304 -3.40 18.34 -7.67
N ARG A 305 -3.01 17.87 -6.49
CA ARG A 305 -3.40 16.56 -5.99
C ARG A 305 -4.79 16.68 -5.38
N TYR A 306 -5.69 15.81 -5.83
CA TYR A 306 -6.94 15.62 -5.11
C TYR A 306 -6.62 15.01 -3.74
N ILE A 307 -7.00 15.71 -2.67
CA ILE A 307 -6.95 15.21 -1.30
C ILE A 307 -8.40 15.09 -0.84
N SER A 308 -8.81 13.88 -0.47
CA SER A 308 -10.15 13.68 0.10
C SER A 308 -10.24 14.29 1.50
N SER A 309 -11.45 14.56 1.98
CA SER A 309 -11.66 15.12 3.34
C SER A 309 -11.05 14.24 4.44
N GLN A 310 -11.08 12.91 4.26
CA GLN A 310 -10.47 11.95 5.16
C GLN A 310 -8.94 11.96 5.08
N GLU A 311 -8.39 12.01 3.87
CA GLU A 311 -6.95 12.11 3.71
C GLU A 311 -6.40 13.41 4.34
N ALA A 312 -7.10 14.52 4.16
CA ALA A 312 -6.79 15.78 4.82
C ALA A 312 -6.83 15.63 6.35
N ALA A 313 -7.89 15.01 6.90
CA ALA A 313 -8.01 14.75 8.33
C ALA A 313 -6.88 13.83 8.86
N TRP A 314 -6.48 12.82 8.08
CA TRP A 314 -5.38 11.93 8.40
C TRP A 314 -4.05 12.67 8.51
N HIS A 315 -3.80 13.59 7.56
CA HIS A 315 -2.61 14.45 7.57
C HIS A 315 -2.63 15.45 8.73
N LEU A 316 -3.77 16.10 9.00
CA LEU A 316 -3.92 17.05 10.11
C LEU A 316 -3.66 16.39 11.47
N GLN A 317 -4.02 15.12 11.62
CA GLN A 317 -3.76 14.32 12.82
C GLN A 317 -2.34 13.72 12.85
N ASN A 318 -1.52 14.00 11.82
CA ASN A 318 -0.15 13.50 11.67
C ASN A 318 -0.05 11.96 11.76
N PHE A 319 -1.01 11.25 11.17
CA PHE A 319 -1.00 9.79 11.17
C PHE A 319 -0.09 9.23 10.06
N PRO A 320 0.68 8.16 10.34
CA PRO A 320 1.56 7.56 9.35
C PRO A 320 0.74 6.86 8.26
N ILE A 321 0.98 7.25 7.00
CA ILE A 321 0.36 6.63 5.83
C ILE A 321 1.02 5.28 5.52
N HIS A 322 2.35 5.24 5.58
CA HIS A 322 3.15 4.05 5.34
C HIS A 322 3.79 3.57 6.64
N CYS A 323 3.93 2.27 6.79
CA CYS A 323 4.67 1.67 7.88
C CYS A 323 5.37 0.41 7.40
N GLN A 324 6.59 0.23 7.90
CA GLN A 324 7.42 -0.95 7.74
C GLN A 324 7.79 -1.41 9.15
N SER A 325 7.65 -2.70 9.44
CA SER A 325 7.97 -3.23 10.77
C SER A 325 9.47 -3.24 11.07
N GLN A 326 10.30 -3.18 10.03
CA GLN A 326 11.75 -3.24 10.10
C GLN A 326 12.35 -1.91 9.64
N ASN A 327 13.41 -1.48 10.32
CA ASN A 327 14.15 -0.29 9.96
C ASN A 327 15.19 -0.63 8.88
N VAL A 328 14.97 -0.14 7.67
CA VAL A 328 15.92 -0.29 6.57
C VAL A 328 16.70 1.00 6.40
N VAL A 329 18.03 0.90 6.56
CA VAL A 329 18.97 1.99 6.36
C VAL A 329 19.68 1.78 5.03
N MET A 330 19.59 2.77 4.15
CA MET A 330 20.33 2.74 2.88
C MET A 330 21.76 3.19 3.13
N LEU A 331 22.73 2.31 2.84
CA LEU A 331 24.14 2.66 2.88
C LEU A 331 24.56 3.34 1.57
N SER A 332 25.28 4.45 1.69
CA SER A 332 25.91 5.11 0.55
C SER A 332 27.12 4.31 0.11
N ILE A 333 26.98 3.51 -0.95
CA ILE A 333 28.09 2.76 -1.53
C ILE A 333 29.03 3.73 -2.25
N HIS A 334 30.31 3.70 -1.89
CA HIS A 334 31.37 4.46 -2.54
C HIS A 334 32.67 3.64 -2.56
N LEU A 335 33.57 3.99 -3.48
CA LEU A 335 34.94 3.47 -3.47
C LEU A 335 35.72 4.10 -2.31
N LYS A 336 36.91 3.55 -2.01
CA LYS A 336 37.84 4.16 -1.06
C LYS A 336 38.11 5.61 -1.49
N ASP A 337 37.95 6.54 -0.55
CA ASP A 337 38.08 7.99 -0.76
C ASP A 337 37.08 8.61 -1.77
N GLY A 338 36.04 7.86 -2.16
CA GLY A 338 34.98 8.27 -3.09
C GLY A 338 33.69 8.73 -2.43
N GLN A 339 33.69 8.95 -1.11
CA GLN A 339 32.52 9.42 -0.37
C GLN A 339 32.09 10.83 -0.80
N SER A 340 30.79 11.07 -0.84
CA SER A 340 30.25 12.41 -1.09
C SER A 340 30.38 13.28 0.16
N ILE A 341 30.93 14.48 0.01
CA ILE A 341 31.10 15.46 1.07
C ILE A 341 30.22 16.66 0.75
N PHE A 342 29.40 17.08 1.72
CA PHE A 342 28.60 18.31 1.62
C PHE A 342 29.32 19.43 2.38
N PHE A 343 29.47 20.59 1.75
CA PHE A 343 30.13 21.73 2.36
C PHE A 343 29.48 23.03 1.88
N GLU A 344 29.50 24.05 2.75
CA GLU A 344 29.11 25.40 2.35
C GLU A 344 30.19 26.04 1.47
N GLU A 345 29.78 26.97 0.61
CA GLU A 345 30.69 27.70 -0.27
C GLU A 345 31.82 28.34 0.57
N ASN A 346 33.07 28.04 0.24
CA ASN A 346 34.32 28.39 0.97
C ASN A 346 34.73 27.49 2.15
N GLN A 347 34.01 26.41 2.47
CA GLN A 347 34.39 25.48 3.56
C GLN A 347 34.95 24.13 3.08
N ALA A 348 35.16 23.95 1.77
CA ALA A 348 35.56 22.68 1.15
C ALA A 348 36.78 22.01 1.80
N LYS A 349 37.83 22.79 2.11
CA LYS A 349 39.07 22.27 2.71
C LYS A 349 38.88 21.79 4.16
N THR A 350 38.00 22.45 4.92
CA THR A 350 37.68 22.10 6.30
C THR A 350 36.80 20.85 6.34
N ALA A 351 35.78 20.81 5.49
CA ALA A 351 34.90 19.65 5.34
C ALA A 351 35.67 18.41 4.88
N PHE A 352 36.61 18.56 3.93
CA PHE A 352 37.49 17.46 3.52
C PHE A 352 38.29 16.90 4.71
N ARG A 353 38.92 17.76 5.53
CA ARG A 353 39.69 17.29 6.70
C ARG A 353 38.83 16.59 7.76
N GLN A 354 37.62 17.07 8.00
CA GLN A 354 36.69 16.46 8.96
C GLN A 354 36.16 15.13 8.45
N GLU A 355 35.73 15.06 7.18
CA GLU A 355 35.11 13.88 6.62
C GLU A 355 36.14 12.79 6.25
N SER A 356 37.36 13.17 5.90
CA SER A 356 38.48 12.22 5.75
C SER A 356 38.90 11.57 7.07
N ALA A 357 38.55 12.18 8.21
CA ALA A 357 38.78 11.61 9.55
C ALA A 357 37.55 10.87 10.11
N ALA A 358 36.39 10.99 9.46
CA ALA A 358 35.15 10.39 9.90
C ALA A 358 34.95 8.99 9.27
N CYS A 359 34.48 8.04 10.07
CA CYS A 359 33.98 6.78 9.56
C CYS A 359 32.63 7.02 8.88
N THR A 360 32.52 6.72 7.59
CA THR A 360 31.22 6.70 6.91
C THR A 360 30.37 5.54 7.42
N THR A 361 29.04 5.65 7.32
CA THR A 361 28.13 4.56 7.71
C THR A 361 28.45 3.24 7.00
N LEU A 362 28.94 3.30 5.75
CA LEU A 362 29.39 2.12 5.02
C LEU A 362 30.64 1.50 5.68
N THR A 363 31.68 2.30 5.95
CA THR A 363 32.90 1.79 6.58
C THR A 363 32.64 1.23 7.98
N ALA A 364 31.85 1.94 8.79
CA ALA A 364 31.45 1.46 10.12
C ALA A 364 30.64 0.15 10.04
N TYR A 365 29.77 0.01 9.04
CA TYR A 365 29.04 -1.24 8.79
C TYR A 365 29.98 -2.38 8.40
N LEU A 366 30.97 -2.13 7.52
CA LEU A 366 31.96 -3.15 7.14
C LEU A 366 32.80 -3.58 8.34
N ASP A 367 33.22 -2.64 9.19
CA ASP A 367 33.97 -2.93 10.41
C ASP A 367 33.12 -3.74 11.40
N LEU A 368 31.84 -3.39 11.57
CA LEU A 368 30.92 -4.14 12.42
C LEU A 368 30.80 -5.61 11.98
N ASN A 369 30.71 -5.86 10.67
CA ASN A 369 30.64 -7.22 10.10
C ASN A 369 31.87 -8.09 10.38
N VAL A 370 33.00 -7.50 10.75
CA VAL A 370 34.19 -8.27 11.18
C VAL A 370 33.98 -8.88 12.56
N SER A 371 33.20 -8.23 13.43
CA SER A 371 33.03 -8.58 14.83
C SER A 371 31.66 -9.16 15.19
N ASP A 372 30.63 -8.88 14.38
CA ASP A 372 29.25 -9.32 14.61
C ASP A 372 28.71 -10.05 13.37
N SER A 373 28.56 -11.37 13.50
CA SER A 373 27.99 -12.22 12.44
C SER A 373 26.51 -11.96 12.17
N SER A 374 25.81 -11.27 13.09
CA SER A 374 24.40 -10.90 12.95
C SER A 374 24.17 -9.54 12.30
N ALA A 375 25.23 -8.79 12.00
CA ALA A 375 25.16 -7.49 11.35
C ALA A 375 24.72 -7.57 9.87
N GLN A 376 24.81 -8.73 9.23
CA GLN A 376 24.36 -9.01 7.84
C GLN A 376 22.88 -9.37 7.77
#